data_AF-A0A1F5CYN3-F1
#
_entry.id   AF-A0A1F5CYN3-F1
#
_cell.length_a   1.000
_cell.length_b   1.000
_cell.length_c   1.000
_cell.angle_alpha   90.00
_cell.angle_beta   90.00
_cell.angle_gamma   90.00
#
_symmetry.space_group_name_H-M   'P 1'
#
loop_
_entity.id
_entity.type
_entity.pdbx_description
1 polymer ?
#
loop_
_entity_poly.entity_id
_entity_poly.type
_entity_poly.pdbx_seq_one_letter_code
_entity_poly.pdbx_strand_id
1 'polypeptide(L)'
;MSRPLDVGIGQIKTLLIKMGKLARNATKYSLDHFFKGEDVYTQVRSWSNTVQLMAEEVEDRATELIALHQPMAGDLRTLKAYIKIAYDLERYGRYAMDISETQYRLGEWKPLEEDGFRIRELSDKPLRVMDMSLAMMRPWTRR
;
A
#
# COMPACT_ATOMS: atom_id res chain seq x y z
N MET A 1 14.31 18.35 -23.03
CA MET A 1 13.16 18.76 -22.21
C MET A 1 12.30 17.54 -21.93
N SER A 2 11.83 17.34 -20.70
CA SER A 2 10.90 16.26 -20.36
C SER A 2 9.52 16.58 -20.95
N ARG A 3 8.82 15.59 -21.54
CA ARG A 3 7.47 15.80 -22.06
C ARG A 3 6.52 16.08 -20.87
N PRO A 4 5.45 16.89 -21.02
CA PRO A 4 4.45 17.06 -19.96
C PRO A 4 3.90 15.72 -19.42
N LEU A 5 3.71 14.74 -20.32
CA LEU A 5 3.34 13.37 -19.96
C LEU A 5 4.35 12.69 -19.02
N ASP A 6 5.65 12.88 -19.23
CA ASP A 6 6.70 12.28 -18.40
C ASP A 6 6.64 12.85 -16.96
N VAL A 7 6.31 14.13 -16.83
CA VAL A 7 6.12 14.78 -15.53
C VAL A 7 4.91 14.18 -14.80
N GLY A 8 3.79 14.01 -15.51
CA GLY A 8 2.57 13.39 -14.96
C GLY A 8 2.80 11.94 -14.50
N ILE A 9 3.48 11.13 -15.32
CA ILE A 9 3.88 9.76 -14.95
C ILE A 9 4.78 9.77 -13.70
N GLY A 10 5.71 10.73 -13.61
CA GLY A 10 6.57 10.91 -12.43
C GLY A 10 5.80 11.29 -11.15
N GLN A 11 4.74 12.09 -11.27
CA GLN A 11 3.86 12.45 -10.15
C GLN A 11 3.10 11.22 -9.64
N ILE A 12 2.50 10.43 -10.54
CA ILE A 12 1.81 9.18 -10.17
C ILE A 12 2.78 8.21 -9.49
N LYS A 13 4.00 8.05 -10.02
CA LYS A 13 5.03 7.22 -9.40
C LYS A 13 5.35 7.67 -7.97
N THR A 14 5.46 8.97 -7.75
CA THR A 14 5.72 9.54 -6.42
C THR A 14 4.56 9.26 -5.46
N LEU A 15 3.33 9.37 -5.95
CA LEU A 15 2.13 9.06 -5.18
C LEU A 15 2.08 7.58 -4.79
N LEU A 16 2.36 6.65 -5.72
CA LEU A 16 2.46 5.21 -5.44
C LEU A 16 3.50 4.87 -4.36
N ILE A 17 4.67 5.53 -4.37
CA ILE A 17 5.69 5.32 -3.33
C ILE A 17 5.16 5.77 -1.96
N LYS A 18 4.41 6.88 -1.90
CA LYS A 18 3.78 7.34 -0.65
C LYS A 18 2.70 6.37 -0.18
N MET A 19 1.82 5.93 -1.08
CA MET A 19 0.78 4.93 -0.81
C MET A 19 1.38 3.66 -0.25
N GLY A 20 2.42 3.13 -0.88
CA GLY A 20 3.02 1.87 -0.47
C GLY A 20 3.69 1.96 0.90
N LYS A 21 4.34 3.08 1.22
CA LYS A 21 4.86 3.32 2.58
C LYS A 21 3.73 3.34 3.62
N LEU A 22 2.63 4.03 3.32
CA LEU A 22 1.49 4.12 4.24
C LEU A 22 0.83 2.75 4.43
N ALA A 23 0.54 2.03 3.34
CA ALA A 23 -0.02 0.68 3.38
C ALA A 23 0.88 -0.27 4.18
N ARG A 24 2.20 -0.27 3.91
CA ARG A 24 3.17 -1.08 4.66
C ARG A 24 3.20 -0.75 6.15
N ASN A 25 3.16 0.54 6.49
CA ASN A 25 3.13 0.99 7.88
C ASN A 25 1.83 0.57 8.56
N ALA A 26 0.68 0.72 7.89
CA ALA A 26 -0.61 0.27 8.41
C ALA A 26 -0.61 -1.24 8.68
N THR A 27 -0.13 -2.05 7.74
CA THR A 27 -0.03 -3.52 7.90
C THR A 27 0.89 -3.89 9.06
N LYS A 28 2.06 -3.26 9.17
CA LYS A 28 2.96 -3.54 10.31
C LYS A 28 2.32 -3.15 11.64
N TYR A 29 1.70 -1.98 11.69
CA TYR A 29 1.09 -1.45 12.90
C TYR A 29 -0.07 -2.32 13.37
N SER A 30 -0.95 -2.76 12.46
CA SER A 30 -2.05 -3.65 12.80
C SER A 30 -1.55 -5.00 13.32
N LEU A 31 -0.53 -5.58 12.69
CA LEU A 31 0.09 -6.84 13.16
C LEU A 31 0.75 -6.70 14.53
N ASP A 32 1.57 -5.67 14.73
CA ASP A 32 2.29 -5.46 15.99
C ASP A 32 1.33 -5.32 17.18
N HIS A 33 0.20 -4.62 16.98
CA HIS A 33 -0.81 -4.37 18.02
C HIS A 33 -1.75 -5.55 18.20
N PHE A 34 -2.09 -6.28 17.13
CA PHE A 34 -2.83 -7.53 17.22
C PHE A 34 -2.14 -8.49 18.20
N PHE A 35 -0.83 -8.73 18.06
CA PHE A 35 -0.13 -9.65 18.96
C PHE A 35 0.07 -9.13 20.38
N LYS A 36 -0.14 -7.84 20.63
CA LYS A 36 -0.09 -7.24 21.98
C LYS A 36 -1.47 -7.15 22.63
N GLY A 37 -2.55 -7.43 21.90
CA GLY A 37 -3.90 -7.23 22.38
C GLY A 37 -4.34 -5.76 22.40
N GLU A 38 -3.65 -4.88 21.68
CA GLU A 38 -3.88 -3.43 21.71
C GLU A 38 -4.87 -3.00 20.62
N ASP A 39 -5.90 -2.21 20.98
CA ASP A 39 -6.85 -1.66 20.01
C ASP A 39 -6.26 -0.46 19.26
N VAL A 40 -6.16 -0.61 17.94
CA VAL A 40 -5.69 0.43 17.01
C VAL A 40 -6.64 0.66 15.83
N TYR A 41 -7.87 0.14 15.90
CA TYR A 41 -8.79 0.11 14.77
C TYR A 41 -9.06 1.50 14.18
N THR A 42 -9.36 2.49 15.02
CA THR A 42 -9.64 3.86 14.58
C THR A 42 -8.48 4.47 13.78
N GLN A 43 -7.24 4.25 14.23
CA GLN A 43 -6.04 4.78 13.57
C GLN A 43 -5.80 4.08 12.24
N VAL A 44 -5.89 2.75 12.21
CA VAL A 44 -5.65 1.96 11.00
C VAL A 44 -6.74 2.18 9.95
N ARG A 45 -8.01 2.34 10.38
CA ARG A 45 -9.12 2.73 9.50
C ARG A 45 -8.87 4.07 8.81
N SER A 46 -8.37 5.06 9.56
CA SER A 46 -8.01 6.37 8.99
C SER A 46 -6.90 6.24 7.92
N TRP A 47 -5.89 5.41 8.17
CA TRP A 47 -4.84 5.15 7.18
C TRP A 47 -5.37 4.39 5.96
N SER A 48 -6.23 3.37 6.15
CA SER A 48 -6.86 2.64 5.05
C SER A 48 -7.67 3.57 4.15
N ASN A 49 -8.50 4.44 4.72
CA ASN A 49 -9.25 5.45 3.97
C ASN A 49 -8.31 6.40 3.20
N THR A 50 -7.19 6.77 3.81
CA THR A 50 -6.17 7.62 3.14
C THR A 50 -5.56 6.90 1.94
N VAL A 51 -5.20 5.61 2.07
CA VAL A 51 -4.67 4.83 0.94
C VAL A 51 -5.73 4.70 -0.18
N GLN A 52 -6.99 4.50 0.18
CA GLN A 52 -8.09 4.47 -0.80
C GLN A 52 -8.19 5.78 -1.59
N LEU A 53 -8.22 6.93 -0.91
CA LEU A 53 -8.27 8.24 -1.57
C LEU A 53 -7.07 8.47 -2.49
N MET A 54 -5.88 8.02 -2.09
CA MET A 54 -4.70 8.10 -2.94
C MET A 54 -4.80 7.17 -4.16
N ALA A 55 -5.47 6.02 -4.05
CA ALA A 55 -5.69 5.10 -5.17
C ALA A 55 -6.65 5.71 -6.20
N GLU A 56 -7.74 6.31 -5.73
CA GLU A 56 -8.68 7.09 -6.56
C GLU A 56 -7.93 8.24 -7.27
N GLU A 57 -7.08 8.97 -6.56
CA GLU A 57 -6.24 10.02 -7.16
C GLU A 57 -5.26 9.47 -8.24
N VAL A 58 -4.70 8.28 -8.06
CA VAL A 58 -3.86 7.64 -9.09
C VAL A 58 -4.68 7.32 -10.34
N GLU A 59 -5.88 6.77 -10.17
CA GLU A 59 -6.76 6.39 -11.28
C GLU A 59 -7.22 7.63 -12.07
N ASP A 60 -7.63 8.69 -11.38
CA ASP A 60 -8.04 9.95 -12.00
C ASP A 60 -6.91 10.58 -12.80
N ARG A 61 -5.71 10.73 -12.20
CA ARG A 61 -4.54 11.28 -12.88
C ARG A 61 -4.11 10.43 -14.08
N ALA A 62 -4.15 9.11 -13.95
CA ALA A 62 -3.79 8.22 -15.06
C ALA A 62 -4.79 8.36 -16.21
N THR A 63 -6.09 8.44 -15.90
CA THR A 63 -7.17 8.62 -16.88
C THR A 63 -7.05 9.96 -17.59
N GLU A 64 -6.78 11.04 -16.85
CA GLU A 64 -6.54 12.38 -17.39
C GLU A 64 -5.34 12.38 -18.36
N LEU A 65 -4.21 11.76 -17.99
CA LEU A 65 -3.03 11.66 -18.86
C LEU A 65 -3.31 10.85 -20.12
N ILE A 66 -4.09 9.77 -20.02
CA ILE A 66 -4.50 8.97 -21.18
C ILE A 66 -5.35 9.80 -22.13
N ALA A 67 -6.35 10.49 -21.59
CA ALA A 67 -7.28 11.30 -22.37
C ALA A 67 -6.59 12.50 -23.04
N LEU A 68 -5.72 13.20 -22.31
CA LEU A 68 -5.07 14.43 -22.77
C LEU A 68 -3.93 14.18 -23.75
N HIS A 69 -3.15 13.11 -23.55
CA HIS A 69 -1.89 12.92 -24.29
C HIS A 69 -1.89 11.75 -25.26
N GLN A 70 -2.94 10.91 -25.29
CA GLN A 70 -3.05 9.74 -26.16
C GLN A 70 -1.73 8.92 -26.22
N PRO A 71 -1.24 8.43 -25.06
CA PRO A 71 0.09 7.85 -24.92
C PRO A 71 0.30 6.64 -25.83
N MET A 72 1.52 6.50 -26.36
CA MET A 72 1.94 5.32 -27.12
C MET A 72 2.01 4.07 -26.22
N ALA A 73 2.13 2.89 -26.84
CA ALA A 73 2.04 1.59 -26.16
C ALA A 73 2.98 1.41 -24.94
N GLY A 74 4.14 2.07 -24.91
CA GLY A 74 5.04 2.06 -23.73
C GLY A 74 4.48 2.84 -22.54
N ASP A 75 4.08 4.07 -22.79
CA ASP A 75 3.52 4.99 -21.79
C ASP A 75 2.17 4.48 -21.28
N LEU A 76 1.30 3.97 -22.18
CA LEU A 76 0.01 3.39 -21.82
C LEU A 76 0.14 2.15 -20.92
N ARG A 77 1.12 1.27 -21.21
CA ARG A 77 1.40 0.11 -20.34
C ARG A 77 1.88 0.54 -18.96
N THR A 78 2.69 1.59 -18.88
CA THR A 78 3.16 2.16 -17.61
C THR A 78 1.99 2.67 -16.78
N LEU A 79 1.11 3.49 -17.37
CA LEU A 79 -0.08 4.02 -16.69
C LEU A 79 -1.01 2.89 -16.22
N LYS A 80 -1.27 1.89 -17.07
CA LYS A 80 -2.07 0.71 -16.69
C LYS A 80 -1.45 -0.08 -15.54
N ALA A 81 -0.13 -0.23 -15.53
CA ALA A 81 0.58 -0.89 -14.43
C ALA A 81 0.45 -0.09 -13.14
N TYR A 82 0.54 1.24 -13.19
CA TYR A 82 0.39 2.11 -12.03
C TYR A 82 -1.00 2.05 -11.42
N ILE A 83 -2.07 2.03 -12.23
CA ILE A 83 -3.44 1.82 -11.75
C ILE A 83 -3.56 0.47 -11.01
N LYS A 84 -3.02 -0.61 -11.58
CA LYS A 84 -3.04 -1.92 -10.92
C LYS A 84 -2.27 -1.94 -9.61
N ILE A 85 -1.11 -1.31 -9.57
CA ILE A 85 -0.32 -1.19 -8.34
C ILE A 85 -1.10 -0.40 -7.28
N ALA A 86 -1.76 0.69 -7.64
CA ALA A 86 -2.59 1.46 -6.71
C ALA A 86 -3.70 0.61 -6.09
N TYR A 87 -4.39 -0.19 -6.91
CA TYR A 87 -5.41 -1.14 -6.45
C TYR A 87 -4.83 -2.19 -5.48
N ASP A 88 -3.68 -2.77 -5.80
CA ASP A 88 -3.03 -3.74 -4.89
C ASP A 88 -2.64 -3.08 -3.55
N LEU A 89 -2.19 -1.83 -3.56
CA LEU A 89 -1.85 -1.06 -2.36
C LEU A 89 -3.09 -0.71 -1.50
N GLU A 90 -4.21 -0.34 -2.14
CA GLU A 90 -5.50 -0.16 -1.45
C GLU A 90 -5.91 -1.43 -0.71
N ARG A 91 -5.75 -2.60 -1.33
CA ARG A 91 -6.05 -3.89 -0.67
C ARG A 91 -5.17 -4.14 0.54
N TYR A 92 -3.88 -3.84 0.50
CA TYR A 92 -3.02 -3.93 1.69
C TYR A 92 -3.49 -3.01 2.82
N GLY A 93 -3.95 -1.79 2.50
CA GLY A 93 -4.57 -0.89 3.47
C GLY A 93 -5.82 -1.49 4.11
N ARG A 94 -6.71 -2.06 3.29
CA ARG A 94 -7.93 -2.74 3.76
C ARG A 94 -7.60 -3.95 4.64
N TYR A 95 -6.64 -4.78 4.26
CA TYR A 95 -6.21 -5.92 5.08
C TYR A 95 -5.62 -5.48 6.42
N ALA A 96 -4.90 -4.37 6.46
CA ALA A 96 -4.44 -3.81 7.72
C ALA A 96 -5.64 -3.45 8.63
N MET A 97 -6.66 -2.81 8.06
CA MET A 97 -7.90 -2.48 8.77
C MET A 97 -8.61 -3.74 9.27
N ASP A 98 -8.77 -4.77 8.43
CA ASP A 98 -9.41 -6.04 8.81
C ASP A 98 -8.69 -6.73 9.98
N ILE A 99 -7.34 -6.71 9.99
CA ILE A 99 -6.54 -7.23 11.11
C ILE A 99 -6.83 -6.45 12.39
N SER A 100 -6.82 -5.11 12.32
CA SER A 100 -7.10 -4.26 13.49
C SER A 100 -8.54 -4.38 13.97
N GLU A 101 -9.49 -4.56 13.07
CA GLU A 101 -10.90 -4.78 13.40
C GLU A 101 -11.09 -6.13 14.09
N THR A 102 -10.37 -7.16 13.64
CA THR A 102 -10.36 -8.47 14.30
C THR A 102 -9.89 -8.33 15.75
N GLN A 103 -8.80 -7.59 15.99
CA GLN A 103 -8.34 -7.29 17.36
C GLN A 103 -9.40 -6.55 18.17
N TYR A 104 -9.98 -5.49 17.61
CA TYR A 104 -11.04 -4.70 18.26
C TYR A 104 -12.23 -5.55 18.68
N ARG A 105 -12.66 -6.49 17.82
CA ARG A 105 -13.79 -7.40 18.09
C ARG A 105 -13.45 -8.50 19.09
N LEU A 106 -12.21 -8.97 19.13
CA LEU A 106 -11.76 -9.99 20.08
C LEU A 106 -11.65 -9.44 21.51
N GLY A 107 -11.30 -8.15 21.67
CA GLY A 107 -11.06 -7.55 22.98
C GLY A 107 -9.77 -8.07 23.61
N GLU A 108 -9.73 -8.13 24.94
CA GLU A 108 -8.56 -8.67 25.66
C GLU A 108 -8.44 -10.19 25.46
N TRP A 109 -7.31 -10.64 24.93
CA TRP A 109 -7.00 -12.06 24.78
C TRP A 109 -5.54 -12.35 25.14
N LYS A 110 -5.26 -13.59 25.58
CA LYS A 110 -3.90 -14.02 25.91
C LYS A 110 -3.17 -14.52 24.66
N PRO A 111 -1.92 -14.07 24.40
CA PRO A 111 -1.13 -14.54 23.26
C PRO A 111 -1.12 -16.08 23.15
N LEU A 112 -1.38 -16.62 21.97
CA LEU A 112 -1.41 -18.05 21.69
C LEU A 112 -0.02 -18.64 21.97
N GLU A 113 0.10 -19.54 22.95
CA GLU A 113 1.39 -20.02 23.49
C GLU A 113 2.27 -20.70 22.41
N GLU A 114 1.70 -21.54 21.55
CA GLU A 114 2.44 -22.20 20.44
C GLU A 114 2.01 -21.72 19.04
N ASP A 115 0.70 -21.60 18.78
CA ASP A 115 0.20 -21.18 17.46
C ASP A 115 0.45 -19.70 17.13
N GLY A 116 0.59 -18.86 18.17
CA GLY A 116 0.87 -17.43 18.02
C GLY A 116 2.25 -17.17 17.43
N PHE A 117 3.21 -18.07 17.72
CA PHE A 117 4.55 -18.01 17.13
C PHE A 117 4.50 -18.24 15.62
N ARG A 118 3.72 -19.22 15.15
CA ARG A 118 3.56 -19.53 13.72
C ARG A 118 2.87 -18.41 12.96
N ILE A 119 1.81 -17.83 13.51
CA ILE A 119 1.10 -16.71 12.89
C ILE A 119 2.01 -15.48 12.82
N ARG A 120 2.79 -15.22 13.87
CA ARG A 120 3.79 -14.14 13.88
C ARG A 120 4.86 -14.32 12.81
N GLU A 121 5.46 -15.51 12.70
CA GLU A 121 6.44 -15.79 11.65
C GLU A 121 5.85 -15.64 10.24
N LEU A 122 4.60 -16.10 10.03
CA LEU A 122 3.91 -15.93 8.76
C LEU A 122 3.63 -14.46 8.43
N SER A 123 3.33 -13.64 9.44
CA SER A 123 3.03 -12.21 9.27
C SER A 123 4.22 -11.37 8.79
N ASP A 124 5.45 -11.83 9.02
CA ASP A 124 6.66 -11.16 8.53
C ASP A 124 6.84 -11.29 7.02
N LYS A 125 6.36 -12.39 6.42
CA LYS A 125 6.53 -12.69 4.98
C LYS A 125 5.91 -11.62 4.07
N PRO A 126 4.63 -11.22 4.22
CA PRO A 126 4.03 -10.17 3.40
C PRO A 126 4.74 -8.82 3.60
N LEU A 127 5.16 -8.47 4.83
CA LEU A 127 5.91 -7.23 5.07
C LEU A 127 7.23 -7.20 4.29
N ARG A 128 7.97 -8.32 4.24
CA ARG A 128 9.19 -8.43 3.42
C ARG A 128 8.92 -8.25 1.94
N VAL A 129 7.85 -8.85 1.41
CA VAL A 129 7.48 -8.71 0.00
C VAL A 129 7.10 -7.25 -0.32
N MET A 130 6.38 -6.57 0.58
CA MET A 130 6.07 -5.15 0.43
C MET A 130 7.34 -4.30 0.44
N ASP A 131 8.27 -4.56 1.37
CA ASP A 131 9.54 -3.84 1.47
C ASP A 131 10.41 -4.02 0.20
N MET A 132 10.50 -5.25 -0.32
CA MET A 132 11.19 -5.55 -1.59
C MET A 132 10.54 -4.82 -2.77
N SER A 133 9.21 -4.85 -2.86
CA SER A 133 8.46 -4.19 -3.94
C SER A 133 8.67 -2.67 -3.90
N LEU A 134 8.62 -2.07 -2.71
CA LEU A 134 8.87 -0.64 -2.54
C LEU A 134 10.30 -0.25 -2.84
N ALA A 135 11.28 -1.11 -2.52
CA ALA A 135 12.67 -0.88 -2.88
C ALA A 135 12.87 -0.85 -4.40
N MET A 136 12.18 -1.72 -5.15
CA MET A 136 12.22 -1.74 -6.62
C MET A 136 11.58 -0.50 -7.27
N MET A 137 10.64 0.16 -6.58
CA MET A 137 10.00 1.39 -7.09
C MET A 137 10.85 2.66 -6.90
N ARG A 138 11.85 2.63 -6.00
CA ARG A 138 12.78 3.76 -5.83
C ARG A 138 13.60 3.93 -7.11
N PRO A 139 13.96 5.18 -7.48
CA PRO A 139 14.90 5.38 -8.59
C PRO A 139 16.16 4.55 -8.31
N TRP A 140 16.58 3.77 -9.32
CA TRP A 140 17.83 3.04 -9.29
C TRP A 140 18.97 4.06 -9.16
N THR A 141 19.42 4.33 -7.94
CA THR A 141 20.71 4.99 -7.74
C THR A 141 21.76 3.98 -8.17
N ARG A 142 22.16 4.03 -9.44
CA ARG A 142 23.40 3.40 -9.90
C ARG A 142 24.51 3.91 -8.98
N ARG A 143 25.08 3.02 -8.18
CA ARG A 143 26.47 3.16 -7.72
C ARG A 143 27.38 2.74 -8.86
#